data_AF-A0A1S3Y7X6-F1
#
_entry.id   AF-A0A1S3Y7X6-F1
#
_cell.length_a   1.000
_cell.length_b   1.000
_cell.length_c   1.000
_cell.angle_alpha   90.00
_cell.angle_beta   90.00
_cell.angle_gamma   90.00
#
_symmetry.space_group_name_H-M   'P 1'
#
loop_
_entity.id
_entity.type
_entity.pdbx_description
1 polymer ?
#
loop_
_entity_poly.entity_id
_entity_poly.type
_entity_poly.pdbx_seq_one_letter_code
_entity_poly.pdbx_strand_id
1 'polypeptide(L)'
;MNYVGFQALIQFQLQQSAVSARNSLQGRNIYDGCCQLDIQFSNLDELQVNYNNERSRDFTNPNLPSEQKGKSSQQGYGDMYSFQASGAHAGGFPQDLGAQRSPK
;
A
#
# COMPACT_ATOMS: atom_id res chain seq x y z
N MET A 1 8.82 -27.19 6.47
CA MET A 1 9.17 -26.12 5.52
C MET A 1 7.89 -25.36 5.20
N ASN A 2 7.67 -24.20 5.83
CA ASN A 2 6.51 -23.35 5.56
C ASN A 2 6.86 -22.50 4.33
N TYR A 3 6.44 -22.91 3.14
CA TYR A 3 6.49 -22.01 2.00
C TYR A 3 5.47 -20.90 2.25
N VAL A 4 5.93 -19.65 2.31
CA VAL A 4 5.04 -18.50 2.25
C VAL A 4 4.53 -18.44 0.80
N GLY A 5 3.44 -19.16 0.55
CA GLY A 5 2.76 -19.15 -0.75
C GLY A 5 2.20 -17.76 -1.04
N PHE A 6 2.23 -17.36 -2.30
CA PHE A 6 1.51 -16.18 -2.75
C PHE A 6 0.01 -16.38 -2.55
N GLN A 7 -0.67 -15.40 -1.95
CA GLN A 7 -2.11 -15.41 -1.74
C GLN A 7 -2.75 -14.27 -2.52
N ALA A 8 -3.93 -14.53 -3.06
CA ALA A 8 -4.73 -13.55 -3.78
C ALA A 8 -6.22 -13.72 -3.43
N LEU A 9 -6.97 -12.63 -3.56
CA LEU A 9 -8.43 -12.63 -3.51
C LEU A 9 -8.95 -12.32 -4.92
N ILE A 10 -9.95 -13.07 -5.36
CA ILE A 10 -10.59 -12.92 -6.68
C ILE A 10 -12.09 -12.90 -6.46
N GLN A 11 -12.76 -11.91 -7.05
CA GLN A 11 -14.22 -11.81 -7.03
C GLN A 11 -14.77 -12.09 -8.43
N PHE A 12 -15.79 -12.96 -8.48
CA PHE A 12 -16.55 -13.21 -9.68
C PHE A 12 -17.84 -12.38 -9.65
N GLN A 13 -18.35 -12.02 -10.83
CA GLN A 13 -19.65 -11.35 -10.97
C GLN A 13 -20.82 -12.17 -10.42
N LEU A 14 -20.72 -13.50 -10.48
CA LEU A 14 -21.77 -14.44 -10.06
C LEU A 14 -21.19 -15.53 -9.17
N GLN A 15 -21.94 -15.91 -8.13
CA GLN A 15 -21.62 -17.01 -7.20
C GLN A 15 -21.34 -18.33 -7.95
N GLN A 16 -22.16 -18.64 -8.96
CA GLN A 16 -22.06 -19.90 -9.72
C GLN A 16 -20.73 -20.02 -10.47
N SER A 17 -20.21 -18.89 -10.97
CA SER A 17 -18.91 -18.83 -11.64
C SER A 17 -17.77 -19.12 -10.66
N ALA A 18 -17.83 -18.57 -9.44
CA ALA A 18 -16.85 -18.85 -8.39
C ALA A 18 -16.86 -20.33 -7.98
N VAL A 19 -18.04 -20.93 -7.80
CA VAL A 19 -18.20 -22.36 -7.47
C VAL A 19 -17.63 -23.24 -8.59
N SER A 20 -17.96 -22.94 -9.84
CA SER A 20 -17.48 -23.69 -11.00
C SER A 20 -15.95 -23.61 -11.15
N ALA A 21 -15.38 -22.42 -10.95
CA ALA A 21 -13.94 -22.20 -10.97
C ALA A 21 -13.22 -22.99 -9.87
N ARG A 22 -13.69 -22.90 -8.62
CA ARG A 22 -13.13 -23.67 -7.50
C ARG A 22 -13.15 -25.17 -7.80
N ASN A 23 -14.31 -25.72 -8.20
CA ASN A 23 -14.45 -27.16 -8.45
C ASN A 23 -13.53 -27.65 -9.58
N SER A 24 -13.27 -26.81 -10.58
CA SER A 24 -12.46 -27.17 -11.74
C SER A 24 -10.95 -26.99 -11.52
N LEU A 25 -10.55 -26.15 -10.55
CA LEU A 25 -9.18 -25.68 -10.38
C LEU A 25 -8.53 -26.09 -9.05
N GLN A 26 -9.31 -26.41 -8.02
CA GLN A 26 -8.78 -26.84 -6.71
C GLN A 26 -7.78 -27.99 -6.86
N GLY A 27 -6.60 -27.86 -6.25
CA GLY A 27 -5.56 -28.89 -6.24
C GLY A 27 -4.83 -29.07 -7.58
N ARG A 28 -5.14 -28.28 -8.61
CA ARG A 28 -4.44 -28.31 -9.89
C ARG A 28 -3.21 -27.42 -9.86
N ASN A 29 -2.24 -27.75 -10.71
CA ASN A 29 -1.02 -26.98 -10.89
C ASN A 29 -1.20 -25.91 -11.97
N ILE A 30 -0.64 -24.70 -11.77
CA ILE A 30 -0.57 -23.67 -12.82
C ILE A 30 0.43 -24.07 -13.91
N TYR A 31 1.54 -24.70 -13.51
CA TYR A 31 2.57 -25.23 -14.40
C TYR A 31 2.87 -26.68 -14.03
N ASP A 32 3.27 -27.50 -14.99
CA ASP A 32 3.51 -28.93 -14.73
C ASP A 32 4.49 -29.14 -13.57
N GLY A 33 4.02 -29.83 -12.53
CA GLY A 33 4.80 -30.16 -11.34
C GLY A 33 4.99 -29.04 -10.30
N CYS A 34 4.41 -27.84 -10.46
CA CYS A 34 4.54 -26.77 -9.46
C CYS A 34 3.32 -25.82 -9.36
N CYS A 35 3.33 -24.94 -8.36
CA CYS A 35 2.29 -23.92 -8.16
C CYS A 35 0.87 -24.51 -8.03
N GLN A 36 0.71 -25.50 -7.15
CA GLN A 36 -0.59 -26.08 -6.84
C GLN A 36 -1.53 -25.03 -6.23
N LEU A 37 -2.75 -24.97 -6.74
CA LEU A 37 -3.79 -24.07 -6.27
C LEU A 37 -4.50 -24.65 -5.04
N ASP A 38 -4.54 -23.88 -3.96
CA ASP A 38 -5.48 -24.06 -2.86
C ASP A 38 -6.49 -22.90 -2.86
N ILE A 39 -7.76 -23.21 -3.07
CA ILE A 39 -8.85 -22.27 -3.31
C ILE A 39 -9.94 -22.50 -2.25
N GLN A 40 -10.13 -21.47 -1.43
CA GLN A 40 -11.16 -21.42 -0.41
C GLN A 40 -12.08 -20.23 -0.66
N PHE A 41 -13.32 -20.31 -0.18
CA PHE A 41 -14.21 -19.17 -0.21
C PHE A 41 -13.78 -18.14 0.84
N SER A 42 -13.79 -16.87 0.46
CA SER A 42 -13.56 -15.75 1.37
C SER A 42 -14.79 -15.49 2.24
N ASN A 43 -14.59 -14.85 3.39
CA ASN A 43 -15.67 -14.31 4.22
C ASN A 43 -16.06 -12.86 3.84
N LEU A 44 -15.39 -12.28 2.84
CA LEU A 44 -15.70 -10.94 2.33
C LEU A 44 -16.85 -11.01 1.33
N ASP A 45 -17.82 -10.13 1.47
CA ASP A 45 -18.91 -9.98 0.50
C ASP A 45 -18.42 -9.31 -0.80
N GLU A 46 -17.45 -8.39 -0.70
CA GLU A 46 -16.92 -7.64 -1.84
C GLU A 46 -15.43 -7.27 -1.66
N LEU A 47 -14.69 -7.21 -2.77
CA LEU A 47 -13.31 -6.75 -2.81
C LEU A 47 -13.24 -5.27 -3.17
N GLN A 48 -12.58 -4.50 -2.32
CA GLN A 48 -12.32 -3.09 -2.56
C GLN A 48 -10.98 -2.91 -3.28
N VAL A 49 -11.02 -2.43 -4.53
CA VAL A 49 -9.82 -2.17 -5.33
C VAL A 49 -9.68 -0.67 -5.55
N ASN A 50 -8.58 -0.10 -5.06
CA ASN A 50 -8.31 1.33 -5.15
C ASN A 50 -7.39 1.71 -6.32
N TYR A 51 -6.64 0.74 -6.85
CA TYR A 51 -5.60 0.94 -7.86
C TYR A 51 -5.60 -0.20 -8.87
N ASN A 52 -5.31 0.14 -10.13
CA ASN A 52 -5.04 -0.82 -11.19
C ASN A 52 -3.53 -0.95 -11.40
N ASN A 53 -2.87 -1.80 -10.60
CA ASN A 53 -1.41 -2.04 -10.65
C ASN A 53 -1.05 -3.53 -10.58
N GLU A 54 0.23 -3.88 -10.37
CA GLU A 54 0.67 -5.29 -10.31
C GLU A 54 0.07 -6.07 -9.14
N ARG A 55 -0.38 -5.39 -8.08
CA ARG A 55 -0.92 -6.02 -6.86
C ARG A 55 -2.44 -6.09 -6.81
N SER A 56 -3.14 -5.20 -7.53
CA SER A 56 -4.60 -5.17 -7.57
C SER A 56 -5.14 -4.74 -8.93
N ARG A 57 -6.33 -5.24 -9.28
CA ARG A 57 -7.02 -4.85 -10.51
C ARG A 57 -8.52 -4.94 -10.36
N ASP A 58 -9.20 -3.88 -10.78
CA ASP A 58 -10.64 -3.86 -11.02
C ASP A 58 -10.87 -3.96 -12.53
N PHE A 59 -11.42 -5.08 -12.98
CA PHE A 59 -11.71 -5.32 -14.39
C PHE A 59 -13.02 -4.65 -14.86
N THR A 60 -13.78 -4.04 -13.94
CA THR A 60 -15.04 -3.33 -14.23
C THR A 60 -14.87 -1.82 -14.24
N ASN A 61 -13.83 -1.29 -13.56
CA ASN A 61 -13.51 0.13 -13.53
C ASN A 61 -12.10 0.43 -14.07
N PRO A 62 -11.96 0.72 -15.38
CA PRO A 62 -10.67 1.03 -15.99
C PRO A 62 -10.11 2.40 -15.56
N ASN A 63 -10.92 3.26 -14.93
CA ASN A 63 -10.53 4.63 -14.60
C ASN A 63 -9.78 4.76 -13.26
N LEU A 64 -9.56 3.66 -12.54
CA LEU A 64 -8.78 3.69 -11.30
C LEU A 64 -7.31 4.06 -11.58
N PRO A 65 -6.66 4.80 -10.66
CA PRO A 65 -5.26 5.18 -10.81
C PRO A 65 -4.33 3.95 -10.81
N SER A 66 -3.23 4.04 -11.55
CA SER A 66 -2.21 2.97 -11.63
C SER A 66 -1.18 3.03 -10.50
N GLU A 67 -0.94 4.20 -9.91
CA GLU A 67 0.10 4.39 -8.89
C GLU A 67 -0.53 4.77 -7.55
N GLN A 68 -0.08 4.12 -6.48
CA GLN A 68 -0.29 4.65 -5.15
C GLN A 68 0.64 5.85 -5.01
N LYS A 69 0.10 7.07 -5.12
CA LYS A 69 0.89 8.29 -4.90
C LYS A 69 1.53 8.20 -3.51
N GLY A 70 2.82 7.86 -3.49
CA GLY A 70 3.50 7.45 -2.28
C GLY A 70 3.49 8.57 -1.24
N LYS A 71 3.24 8.20 0.02
CA LYS A 71 4.13 8.70 1.07
C LYS A 71 5.51 8.23 0.65
N SER A 72 6.31 9.13 0.11
CA SER A 72 7.72 8.88 -0.14
C SER A 72 8.32 8.29 1.14
N SER A 73 8.81 7.06 1.06
CA SER A 73 9.79 6.59 2.05
C SER A 73 10.90 7.62 2.05
N GLN A 74 11.00 8.34 3.16
CA GLN A 74 11.97 9.38 3.42
C GLN A 74 13.38 8.76 3.37
N GLN A 75 13.98 8.70 2.19
CA GLN A 75 15.43 8.64 2.03
C GLN A 75 15.95 10.07 2.19
N GLY A 76 15.98 10.54 3.45
CA GLY A 76 16.74 11.72 3.84
C GLY A 76 18.13 11.27 4.32
N TYR A 77 19.10 11.28 3.42
CA TYR A 77 20.52 11.05 3.73
C TYR A 77 21.32 12.24 3.20
N GLY A 78 21.99 12.98 4.09
CA GLY A 78 22.77 14.21 3.78
C GLY A 78 21.87 15.45 3.63
N ASP A 79 22.09 16.60 4.25
CA ASP A 79 23.34 17.26 4.63
C ASP A 79 23.23 17.92 6.00
N MET A 80 24.10 17.50 6.92
CA MET A 80 24.51 18.26 8.09
C MET A 80 25.76 19.07 7.68
N TYR A 81 25.95 20.26 8.27
CA TYR A 81 27.11 21.16 8.20
C TYR A 81 27.41 21.90 6.86
N SER A 82 27.00 23.17 6.76
CA SER A 82 27.90 24.29 6.40
C SER A 82 27.18 25.63 6.59
N PHE A 83 27.32 26.25 7.77
CA PHE A 83 27.07 27.67 7.93
C PHE A 83 28.44 28.35 7.92
N GLN A 84 28.90 28.71 6.72
CA GLN A 84 30.11 29.50 6.54
C GLN A 84 29.77 30.96 6.83
N ALA A 85 30.48 31.50 7.81
CA ALA A 85 30.35 32.85 8.32
C ALA A 85 30.61 33.91 7.23
N SER A 86 29.71 34.89 7.14
CA SER A 86 30.04 36.27 6.75
C SER A 86 28.86 37.23 6.94
N GLY A 87 29.03 38.23 7.81
CA GLY A 87 28.58 39.59 7.50
C GLY A 87 27.26 40.12 8.10
N ALA A 88 27.38 40.69 9.30
CA ALA A 88 26.89 42.03 9.65
C ALA A 88 25.37 42.34 9.64
N HIS A 89 24.70 42.20 10.80
CA HIS A 89 23.64 43.14 11.21
C HIS A 89 23.57 43.24 12.74
N ALA A 90 23.73 44.46 13.23
CA ALA A 90 23.67 44.84 14.64
C ALA A 90 22.21 44.97 15.12
N GLY A 91 21.95 44.69 16.40
CA GLY A 91 20.79 45.23 17.11
C GLY A 91 20.13 44.32 18.15
N GLY A 92 20.51 44.49 19.42
CA GLY A 92 19.60 44.70 20.57
C GLY A 92 18.57 43.63 20.99
N PHE A 93 18.82 43.04 22.16
CA PHE A 93 17.86 42.44 23.12
C PHE A 93 16.78 43.46 23.60
N PRO A 94 15.67 43.08 24.32
CA PRO A 94 15.51 41.86 25.12
C PRO A 94 14.16 41.12 25.12
N GLN A 95 14.29 39.87 25.57
CA GLN A 95 13.40 38.97 26.31
C GLN A 95 12.13 39.61 26.91
N ASP A 96 10.96 39.11 26.52
CA ASP A 96 9.73 39.22 27.31
C ASP A 96 9.27 37.83 27.76
N LEU A 97 8.81 37.82 29.00
CA LEU A 97 8.68 36.70 29.90
C LEU A 97 7.18 36.44 30.09
N GLY A 98 6.68 35.26 29.72
CA GLY A 98 5.57 34.66 30.45
C GLY A 98 4.36 34.16 29.67
N ALA A 99 3.67 33.27 30.39
CA ALA A 99 2.31 32.77 30.18
C ALA A 99 2.13 31.64 29.14
N GLN A 100 2.33 30.42 29.65
CA GLN A 100 1.50 29.27 29.31
C GLN A 100 0.01 29.62 29.46
N ARG A 101 -0.85 29.22 28.51
CA ARG A 101 -2.22 28.77 28.79
C ARG A 101 -2.81 27.93 27.64
N SER A 102 -3.43 26.85 28.06
CA SER A 102 -3.96 25.67 27.35
C SER A 102 -5.19 25.94 26.46
N PRO A 103 -5.63 24.95 25.64
CA PRO A 103 -6.57 25.15 24.54
C PRO A 103 -8.04 25.06 24.97
N LYS A 104 -8.90 25.59 24.09
CA LYS A 104 -10.28 25.12 23.88
C LYS A 104 -10.43 24.71 22.43
#